data_AF-A0A6G8P1Q8-F1
#
_entry.id   AF-A0A6G8P1Q8-F1
#
_cell.length_a   1.000
_cell.length_b   1.000
_cell.length_c   1.000
_cell.angle_alpha   90.00
_cell.angle_beta   90.00
_cell.angle_gamma   90.00
#
_symmetry.space_group_name_H-M   'P 1'
#
loop_
_entity.id
_entity.type
_entity.pdbx_description
1 polymer ?
#
loop_
_entity_poly.entity_id
_entity_poly.type
_entity_poly.pdbx_seq_one_letter_code
_entity_poly.pdbx_strand_id
1 'polypeptide(L)'
;MQQLSRKHPHQDFRTRGLGLLELAGGRRVHEIAVELEVSDKSVYNWAHSWNDRGLCGLLSGHKGGRPRALSDALVATAVESARAESMTLRQIALRIEEVHGQPLPCRLETLSVALRRAGFSYKRGRYSLKKNATNRSSP
;
A
#
# COMPACT_ATOMS: atom_id res chain seq x y z
N MET A 1 -14.23 13.45 -16.94
CA MET A 1 -12.84 13.57 -17.45
C MET A 1 -12.24 14.95 -17.30
N GLN A 2 -12.90 16.03 -17.74
CA GLN A 2 -12.37 17.41 -17.64
C GLN A 2 -11.99 17.85 -16.22
N GLN A 3 -12.77 17.48 -15.19
CA GLN A 3 -12.40 17.81 -13.81
C GLN A 3 -11.16 17.04 -13.34
N LEU A 4 -10.99 15.78 -13.76
CA LEU A 4 -9.83 14.95 -13.42
C LEU A 4 -8.55 15.51 -14.04
N SER A 5 -8.59 15.89 -15.33
CA SER A 5 -7.40 16.46 -16.00
C SER A 5 -6.94 17.77 -15.38
N ARG A 6 -7.86 18.57 -14.81
CA ARG A 6 -7.55 19.89 -14.24
C ARG A 6 -7.22 19.87 -12.75
N LYS A 7 -7.91 19.05 -11.96
CA LYS A 7 -7.93 19.21 -10.49
C LYS A 7 -7.40 18.03 -9.69
N HIS A 8 -7.10 16.90 -10.32
CA HIS A 8 -6.65 15.72 -9.56
C HIS A 8 -5.31 16.03 -8.84
N PRO A 9 -5.11 15.65 -7.56
CA PRO A 9 -3.89 15.97 -6.82
C PRO A 9 -2.60 15.48 -7.49
N HIS A 10 -2.60 14.23 -7.98
CA HIS A 10 -1.44 13.66 -8.66
C HIS A 10 -1.38 14.03 -10.15
N GLN A 11 -0.20 14.42 -10.62
CA GLN A 11 0.07 14.87 -11.99
C GLN A 11 -0.16 13.76 -13.02
N ASP A 12 0.20 12.52 -12.71
CA ASP A 12 0.04 11.38 -13.61
C ASP A 12 -1.43 11.18 -14.02
N PHE A 13 -2.36 11.31 -13.07
CA PHE A 13 -3.78 11.22 -13.34
C PHE A 13 -4.26 12.42 -14.17
N ARG A 14 -3.74 13.63 -13.92
CA ARG A 14 -4.05 14.79 -14.76
C ARG A 14 -3.61 14.58 -16.21
N THR A 15 -2.37 14.13 -16.43
CA THR A 15 -1.80 13.85 -17.76
C THR A 15 -2.59 12.78 -18.50
N ARG A 16 -2.91 11.65 -17.84
CA ARG A 16 -3.76 10.60 -18.42
C ARG A 16 -5.14 11.14 -18.82
N GLY A 17 -5.71 11.97 -17.95
CA GLY A 17 -7.00 12.61 -18.18
C GLY A 17 -7.00 13.53 -19.39
N LEU A 18 -5.95 14.34 -19.54
CA LEU A 18 -5.75 15.21 -20.68
C LEU A 18 -5.59 14.40 -21.97
N GLY A 19 -4.71 13.40 -21.98
CA GLY A 19 -4.47 12.56 -23.16
C GLY A 19 -5.75 11.89 -23.69
N LEU A 20 -6.65 11.45 -22.82
CA LEU A 20 -7.94 10.90 -23.24
C LEU A 20 -8.94 11.94 -23.76
N LEU A 21 -8.91 13.17 -23.23
CA LEU A 21 -9.75 14.25 -23.75
C LEU A 21 -9.31 14.66 -25.15
N GLU A 22 -7.99 14.79 -25.37
CA GLU A 22 -7.42 15.09 -26.68
C GLU A 22 -7.73 13.97 -27.69
N LEU A 23 -7.61 12.70 -27.26
CA LEU A 23 -7.94 11.54 -28.09
C LEU A 23 -9.44 11.51 -28.44
N ALA A 24 -10.32 11.79 -27.49
CA ALA A 24 -11.77 11.90 -27.74
C ALA A 24 -12.11 13.07 -28.67
N GLY A 25 -11.28 14.11 -28.69
CA GLY A 25 -11.35 15.22 -29.65
C GLY A 25 -10.82 14.88 -31.06
N GLY A 26 -10.37 13.64 -31.29
CA GLY A 26 -9.93 13.17 -32.61
C GLY A 26 -8.46 13.42 -32.93
N ARG A 27 -7.65 13.89 -31.97
CA ARG A 27 -6.21 14.06 -32.20
C ARG A 27 -5.49 12.72 -32.31
N ARG A 28 -4.39 12.70 -33.08
CA ARG A 28 -3.64 11.48 -33.31
C ARG A 28 -2.82 11.13 -32.08
N VAL A 29 -2.74 9.83 -31.78
CA VAL A 29 -1.99 9.31 -30.62
C VAL A 29 -0.56 9.83 -30.57
N HIS A 30 0.13 9.86 -31.71
CA HIS A 30 1.51 10.33 -31.77
C HIS A 30 1.65 11.81 -31.39
N GLU A 31 0.74 12.68 -31.84
CA GLU A 31 0.75 14.11 -31.52
C GLU A 31 0.55 14.34 -30.02
N ILE A 32 -0.40 13.60 -29.43
CA ILE A 32 -0.68 13.62 -27.99
C ILE A 32 0.54 13.12 -27.21
N ALA A 33 1.18 12.04 -27.66
CA ALA A 33 2.33 11.45 -27.00
C ALA A 33 3.52 12.41 -26.96
N VAL A 34 3.81 13.08 -28.08
CA VAL A 34 4.86 14.11 -28.18
C VAL A 34 4.56 15.27 -27.24
N GLU A 35 3.35 15.81 -27.25
CA GLU A 35 2.98 16.96 -26.42
C GLU A 35 2.99 16.65 -24.92
N LEU A 36 2.60 15.43 -24.54
CA LEU A 36 2.60 14.99 -23.15
C LEU A 36 3.93 14.38 -22.70
N GLU A 37 4.95 14.37 -23.56
CA GLU A 37 6.28 13.78 -23.32
C GLU A 37 6.20 12.31 -22.85
N VAL A 38 5.33 11.52 -23.47
CA VAL A 38 5.17 10.08 -23.18
C VAL A 38 5.33 9.25 -24.45
N SER A 39 5.42 7.93 -24.29
CA SER A 39 5.36 7.01 -25.44
C SER A 39 3.94 6.88 -25.99
N ASP A 40 3.81 6.64 -27.31
CA ASP A 40 2.54 6.27 -27.95
C ASP A 40 1.86 5.10 -27.22
N LYS A 41 2.65 4.11 -26.79
CA LYS A 41 2.18 2.96 -26.01
C LYS A 41 1.48 3.36 -24.71
N SER A 42 1.96 4.41 -24.04
CA SER A 42 1.32 4.93 -22.82
C SER A 42 -0.10 5.41 -23.12
N VAL A 43 -0.28 6.20 -24.19
CA VAL A 43 -1.58 6.73 -24.61
C VAL A 43 -2.54 5.58 -24.98
N TYR A 44 -2.07 4.59 -25.73
CA TYR A 44 -2.85 3.38 -26.03
C TYR A 44 -3.26 2.62 -24.76
N ASN A 45 -2.34 2.45 -23.81
CA ASN A 45 -2.64 1.77 -22.55
C ASN A 45 -3.69 2.52 -21.72
N TRP A 46 -3.67 3.86 -21.73
CA TRP A 46 -4.67 4.67 -21.04
C TRP A 46 -6.04 4.52 -21.71
N ALA A 47 -6.10 4.58 -23.04
CA ALA A 47 -7.34 4.38 -23.80
C ALA A 47 -7.91 2.98 -23.57
N HIS A 48 -7.08 1.95 -23.63
CA HIS A 48 -7.49 0.58 -23.38
C HIS A 48 -7.99 0.40 -21.94
N SER A 49 -7.26 0.92 -20.95
CA SER A 49 -7.66 0.83 -19.54
C SER A 49 -8.96 1.59 -19.25
N TRP A 50 -9.18 2.72 -19.92
CA TRP A 50 -10.43 3.48 -19.82
C TRP A 50 -11.60 2.73 -20.45
N ASN A 51 -11.41 2.13 -21.62
CA ASN A 51 -12.48 1.36 -22.27
C ASN A 51 -12.85 0.09 -21.48
N ASP A 52 -11.87 -0.55 -20.85
CA ASP A 52 -12.04 -1.76 -20.05
C ASP A 52 -12.67 -1.48 -18.67
N ARG A 53 -12.17 -0.45 -17.96
CA ARG A 53 -12.46 -0.22 -16.53
C ARG A 53 -12.91 1.20 -16.19
N GLY A 54 -13.18 2.05 -17.18
CA GLY A 54 -13.56 3.45 -16.99
C GLY A 54 -12.55 4.22 -16.15
N LEU A 55 -13.06 5.03 -15.23
CA LEU A 55 -12.26 5.86 -14.33
C LEU A 55 -11.29 5.03 -13.47
N CYS A 56 -11.68 3.84 -13.03
CA CYS A 56 -10.83 2.97 -12.23
C CYS A 56 -9.57 2.56 -12.98
N GLY A 57 -9.66 2.33 -14.30
CA GLY A 57 -8.52 1.99 -15.15
C GLY A 57 -7.46 3.09 -15.22
N LEU A 58 -7.86 4.36 -15.08
CA LEU A 58 -6.94 5.50 -15.05
C LEU A 58 -6.28 5.70 -13.71
N LEU A 59 -7.02 5.44 -12.63
CA LEU A 59 -6.55 5.58 -11.24
C LEU A 59 -5.66 4.39 -10.82
N SER A 60 -5.73 3.27 -11.54
CA SER A 60 -4.78 2.17 -11.40
C SER A 60 -3.41 2.53 -11.98
N GLY A 61 -2.56 3.15 -11.17
CA GLY A 61 -1.20 3.54 -11.56
C GLY A 61 -0.26 3.60 -10.37
N HIS A 62 -0.74 4.18 -9.27
CA HIS A 62 -0.04 4.09 -7.99
C HIS A 62 -0.36 2.76 -7.30
N LYS A 63 0.14 1.67 -7.88
CA LYS A 63 0.39 0.47 -7.08
C LYS A 63 1.54 0.88 -6.18
N GLY A 64 1.27 1.11 -4.89
CA GLY A 64 2.31 1.53 -3.95
C GLY A 64 3.49 0.57 -3.88
N GLY A 65 4.30 0.67 -2.84
CA GLY A 65 5.43 -0.25 -2.66
C GLY A 65 5.02 -1.72 -2.59
N ARG A 66 6.04 -2.59 -2.52
CA ARG A 66 5.91 -4.04 -2.31
C ARG A 66 4.81 -4.34 -1.27
N PRO A 67 3.89 -5.29 -1.53
CA PRO A 67 2.90 -5.72 -0.55
C PRO A 67 3.54 -6.02 0.80
N ARG A 68 2.81 -5.71 1.88
CA ARG A 68 3.29 -5.96 3.24
C ARG A 68 3.61 -7.45 3.40
N ALA A 69 4.80 -7.76 3.92
CA ALA A 69 5.21 -9.14 4.15
C ALA A 69 4.34 -9.83 5.22
N LEU A 70 3.88 -9.08 6.23
CA LEU A 70 2.94 -9.56 7.23
C LEU A 70 1.51 -9.24 6.78
N SER A 71 0.69 -10.28 6.60
CA SER A 71 -0.75 -10.14 6.40
C SER A 71 -1.42 -9.69 7.71
N ASP A 72 -2.63 -9.15 7.60
CA ASP A 72 -3.38 -8.68 8.77
C ASP A 72 -3.68 -9.82 9.77
N ALA A 73 -3.86 -11.06 9.27
CA ALA A 73 -4.01 -12.24 10.10
C ALA A 73 -2.76 -12.57 10.94
N LEU A 74 -1.56 -12.49 10.33
CA LEU A 74 -0.31 -12.69 11.06
C LEU A 74 -0.10 -11.61 12.12
N VAL A 75 -0.48 -10.36 11.81
CA VAL A 75 -0.42 -9.25 12.77
C VAL A 75 -1.39 -9.46 13.94
N ALA A 76 -2.60 -9.96 13.67
CA ALA A 76 -3.57 -10.25 14.72
C ALA A 76 -3.03 -11.30 15.72
N THR A 77 -2.51 -12.42 15.23
CA THR A 77 -1.88 -13.45 16.08
C THR A 77 -0.68 -12.89 16.86
N ALA A 78 0.14 -12.04 16.24
CA ALA A 78 1.26 -11.39 16.91
C ALA A 78 0.80 -10.53 18.10
N VAL A 79 -0.27 -9.74 17.88
CA VAL A 79 -0.85 -8.84 18.88
C VAL A 79 -1.51 -9.63 20.01
N GLU A 80 -2.26 -10.68 19.69
CA GLU A 80 -2.87 -11.57 20.69
C GLU A 80 -1.82 -12.23 21.57
N SER A 81 -0.77 -12.80 20.96
CA SER A 81 0.34 -13.42 21.68
C SER A 81 1.04 -12.42 22.61
N ALA A 82 1.31 -11.20 22.12
CA ALA A 82 1.91 -10.13 22.90
C ALA A 82 1.01 -9.58 24.02
N ARG A 83 -0.31 -9.77 23.94
CA ARG A 83 -1.26 -9.39 25.00
C ARG A 83 -1.39 -10.46 26.07
N ALA A 84 -1.39 -11.72 25.66
CA ALA A 84 -1.57 -12.86 26.57
C ALA A 84 -0.40 -12.98 27.55
N GLU A 85 0.83 -12.84 27.05
CA GLU A 85 2.03 -13.01 27.87
C GLU A 85 3.18 -12.09 27.44
N SER A 86 4.08 -11.80 28.38
CA SER A 86 5.35 -11.10 28.12
C SER A 86 6.32 -11.97 27.30
N MET A 87 6.12 -12.04 25.99
CA MET A 87 6.96 -12.81 25.06
C MET A 87 8.06 -11.99 24.40
N THR A 88 9.13 -12.67 23.99
CA THR A 88 10.16 -12.15 23.09
C THR A 88 9.70 -12.17 21.63
N LEU A 89 10.33 -11.38 20.74
CA LEU A 89 10.04 -11.40 19.29
C LEU A 89 10.12 -12.80 18.70
N ARG A 90 11.09 -13.61 19.13
CA ARG A 90 11.30 -14.96 18.62
C ARG A 90 10.18 -15.91 19.05
N GLN A 91 9.70 -15.81 20.29
CA GLN A 91 8.56 -16.60 20.76
C GLN A 91 7.27 -16.23 20.01
N ILE A 92 7.05 -14.94 19.77
CA ILE A 92 5.90 -14.48 18.97
C ILE A 92 6.00 -15.01 17.53
N ALA A 93 7.19 -14.98 16.93
CA ALA A 93 7.41 -15.55 15.59
C ALA A 93 7.07 -17.05 15.54
N LEU A 94 7.57 -17.83 16.50
CA LEU A 94 7.26 -19.27 16.58
C LEU A 94 5.76 -19.53 16.75
N ARG A 95 5.05 -18.71 17.55
CA ARG A 95 3.60 -18.85 17.72
C ARG A 95 2.84 -18.54 16.43
N ILE A 96 3.29 -17.56 15.65
CA ILE A 96 2.73 -17.26 14.33
C ILE A 96 2.94 -18.46 13.40
N GLU A 97 4.15 -19.02 13.37
CA GLU A 97 4.47 -20.18 12.52
C GLU A 97 3.64 -21.41 12.89
N GLU A 98 3.45 -21.66 14.19
CA GLU A 98 2.61 -22.74 14.71
C GLU A 98 1.14 -22.58 14.33
N VAL A 99 0.57 -21.39 14.49
CA VAL A 99 -0.85 -21.12 14.22
C VAL A 99 -1.16 -21.13 12.72
N HIS A 100 -0.27 -20.61 11.89
CA HIS A 100 -0.49 -20.44 10.45
C HIS A 100 0.16 -21.55 9.60
N GLY A 101 0.92 -22.45 10.20
CA GLY A 101 1.55 -23.59 9.53
C GLY A 101 2.55 -23.19 8.43
N GLN A 102 3.10 -21.98 8.50
CA GLN A 102 4.00 -21.40 7.50
C GLN A 102 5.13 -20.64 8.20
N PRO A 103 6.36 -20.65 7.66
CA PRO A 103 7.46 -19.88 8.22
C PRO A 103 7.16 -18.37 8.17
N LEU A 104 7.74 -17.62 9.11
CA LEU A 104 7.54 -16.17 9.15
C LEU A 104 8.05 -15.53 7.84
N PRO A 105 7.22 -14.77 7.11
CA PRO A 105 7.54 -14.29 5.76
C PRO A 105 8.52 -13.10 5.76
N CYS A 106 9.05 -12.71 6.92
CA CYS A 106 9.92 -11.55 7.09
C CYS A 106 10.86 -11.72 8.27
N ARG A 107 11.83 -10.80 8.40
CA ARG A 107 12.72 -10.76 9.56
C ARG A 107 12.00 -10.28 10.83
N LEU A 108 12.58 -10.58 11.99
CA LEU A 108 12.03 -10.20 13.30
C LEU A 108 11.89 -8.68 13.47
N GLU A 109 12.72 -7.87 12.80
CA GLU A 109 12.62 -6.42 12.84
C GLU A 109 11.32 -5.92 12.19
N THR A 110 10.85 -6.58 11.13
CA THR A 110 9.56 -6.27 10.48
C THR A 110 8.40 -6.57 11.43
N LEU A 111 8.47 -7.70 12.15
CA LEU A 111 7.52 -8.05 13.22
C LEU A 111 7.53 -7.01 14.35
N SER A 112 8.71 -6.55 14.77
CA SER A 112 8.87 -5.49 15.78
C SER A 112 8.24 -4.17 15.35
N VAL A 113 8.39 -3.77 14.07
CA VAL A 113 7.74 -2.58 13.52
C VAL A 113 6.21 -2.73 13.53
N ALA A 114 5.69 -3.91 13.17
CA ALA A 114 4.25 -4.18 13.20
C ALA A 114 3.68 -4.07 14.62
N LEU A 115 4.35 -4.69 15.60
CA LEU A 115 3.96 -4.60 17.02
C LEU A 115 4.04 -3.16 17.55
N ARG A 116 5.04 -2.37 17.17
CA ARG A 116 5.12 -0.94 17.54
C ARG A 116 3.97 -0.12 16.98
N ARG A 117 3.57 -0.37 15.73
CA ARG A 117 2.38 0.27 15.13
C ARG A 117 1.09 -0.10 15.87
N ALA A 118 1.03 -1.30 16.44
CA ALA A 118 -0.06 -1.76 17.29
C ALA A 118 0.04 -1.28 18.76
N GLY A 119 1.01 -0.41 19.09
CA GLY A 119 1.16 0.21 20.42
C GLY A 119 2.02 -0.56 21.42
N PHE A 120 2.74 -1.61 21.00
CA PHE A 120 3.66 -2.34 21.89
C PHE A 120 5.06 -1.73 21.90
N SER A 121 5.72 -1.75 23.05
CA SER A 121 7.13 -1.35 23.17
C SER A 121 7.92 -2.37 24.00
N TYR A 122 9.17 -2.59 23.61
CA TYR A 122 10.11 -3.42 24.37
C TYR A 122 10.60 -2.65 25.60
N LYS A 123 10.64 -3.30 26.77
CA LYS A 123 11.32 -2.74 27.95
C LYS A 123 12.83 -2.65 27.66
N ARG A 124 13.46 -1.51 27.94
CA ARG A 124 14.94 -1.47 27.97
C ARG A 124 15.43 -2.42 29.07
N GLY A 125 16.36 -3.31 28.73
CA GLY A 125 16.99 -4.25 29.67
C GLY A 125 16.25 -5.57 29.93
N ARG A 126 15.11 -5.84 29.27
CA ARG A 126 14.47 -7.18 29.26
C ARG A 126 13.81 -7.44 27.91
N TYR A 127 14.01 -8.62 27.33
CA TYR A 127 13.45 -9.03 26.02
C TYR A 127 11.90 -9.16 25.99
N SER A 128 11.19 -8.69 27.00
CA SER A 128 9.71 -8.74 27.12
C SER A 128 9.04 -7.43 26.71
N LEU A 129 7.86 -7.51 26.08
CA LEU A 129 7.01 -6.37 25.74
C LEU A 129 6.27 -5.79 26.97
N LYS A 130 6.12 -4.46 27.02
CA LYS A 130 5.05 -3.80 27.79
C LYS A 130 3.90 -3.46 26.85
N LYS A 131 2.66 -3.64 27.33
CA LYS A 131 1.50 -2.92 26.82
C LYS A 131 1.66 -1.45 27.19
N ASN A 132 1.80 -0.56 26.21
CA ASN A 132 1.69 0.87 26.45
C ASN A 132 0.22 1.26 26.29
N ALA A 133 -0.45 1.59 27.41
CA ALA A 133 -1.75 2.23 27.36
C ALA A 133 -1.54 3.70 27.00
N THR A 134 -1.44 4.01 25.72
CA THR A 134 -1.62 5.38 25.24
C THR A 134 -3.00 5.46 24.65
N ASN A 135 -3.97 5.95 25.44
CA ASN A 135 -5.27 6.34 24.92
C ASN A 135 -5.03 7.41 23.86
N ARG A 136 -5.23 7.07 22.58
CA ARG A 136 -5.41 8.08 21.55
C ARG A 136 -6.85 8.58 21.69
N SER A 137 -7.04 9.58 22.53
CA SER A 137 -8.18 10.47 22.41
C SER A 137 -7.96 11.27 21.13
N SER A 138 -8.71 10.98 20.07
CA SER A 138 -8.77 11.82 18.88
C SER A 138 -9.61 13.07 19.18
N PRO A 139 -9.21 14.27 18.74
CA PRO A 139 -10.12 15.39 18.54
C PRO A 139 -11.10 15.13 17.40
#